data_AF-A0A847ZQY6-F1
#
_entry.id   AF-A0A847ZQY6-F1
#
_cell.length_a   1.000
_cell.length_b   1.000
_cell.length_c   1.000
_cell.angle_alpha   90.00
_cell.angle_beta   90.00
_cell.angle_gamma   90.00
#
_symmetry.space_group_name_H-M   'P 1'
#
loop_
_entity.id
_entity.type
_entity.pdbx_description
1 polymer ?
#
loop_
_entity_poly.entity_id
_entity_poly.type
_entity_poly.pdbx_seq_one_letter_code
_entity_poly.pdbx_strand_id
1 'polypeptide(L)'
;GGSWHGVVAMCRCPAHEDRTPSLSIRQGDRSILVTCFAGCASEDVLKAIARTIPIPVADNGHVERVTRKSGNPHWAIWQAAQPVAGTLGERYLFETRRLTNPLNHVRFHPRCPRGAGNSATFEPALIVGMHLGNRLTAIQRIFLDATTARCTAKIVLGQSIGAAWTNDIVGGKVALAEGFETAAAFTQLHDIPAWASMGARRLPQVRFPPEVHTVILLRDNDPEGEAAEHKAEFAYRTQGFAVEHAPPPTHANDWADQLFM
;
A
#
# COMPACT_ATOMS: atom_id res chain seq x y z
N GLY A 1 -11.94 33.42 -10.06
CA GLY A 1 -10.88 32.83 -10.88
C GLY A 1 -10.42 31.54 -10.25
N GLY A 2 -10.29 30.48 -11.05
CA GLY A 2 -9.84 29.16 -10.61
C GLY A 2 -9.73 28.20 -11.79
N SER A 3 -9.00 27.11 -11.63
CA SER A 3 -8.84 26.06 -12.64
C SER A 3 -9.37 24.72 -12.12
N TRP A 4 -9.87 23.90 -13.03
CA TRP A 4 -10.38 22.56 -12.72
C TRP A 4 -9.49 21.51 -13.38
N HIS A 5 -9.12 20.49 -12.61
CA HIS A 5 -8.40 19.31 -13.08
C HIS A 5 -9.05 18.05 -12.50
N GLY A 6 -9.97 17.45 -13.25
CA GLY A 6 -10.70 16.26 -12.81
C GLY A 6 -11.65 16.58 -11.65
N VAL A 7 -11.42 15.97 -10.49
CA VAL A 7 -12.21 16.15 -9.25
C VAL A 7 -11.60 17.19 -8.29
N VAL A 8 -10.56 17.89 -8.74
CA VAL A 8 -9.83 18.89 -7.96
C VAL A 8 -9.97 20.25 -8.64
N ALA A 9 -10.29 21.26 -7.86
CA ALA A 9 -10.32 22.66 -8.27
C ALA A 9 -9.27 23.44 -7.49
N MET A 10 -8.57 24.34 -8.18
CA MET A 10 -7.72 25.36 -7.57
C MET A 10 -8.44 26.70 -7.66
N CYS A 11 -8.67 27.35 -6.52
CA CYS A 11 -9.34 28.64 -6.45
C CYS A 11 -8.72 29.54 -5.37
N ARG A 12 -9.24 30.76 -5.26
CA ARG A 12 -8.87 31.67 -4.18
C ARG A 12 -9.48 31.19 -2.86
N CYS A 13 -8.70 31.26 -1.79
CA CYS A 13 -9.17 30.93 -0.45
C CYS A 13 -10.10 32.04 0.07
N PRO A 14 -11.31 31.72 0.55
CA PRO A 14 -12.22 32.72 1.13
C PRO A 14 -11.90 33.06 2.59
N ALA A 15 -11.00 32.33 3.25
CA ALA A 15 -10.65 32.55 4.65
C ALA A 15 -9.59 33.66 4.86
N HIS A 16 -9.00 34.19 3.79
CA HIS A 16 -8.08 35.33 3.82
C HIS A 16 -8.23 36.18 2.54
N GLU A 17 -7.60 37.36 2.52
CA GLU A 17 -7.56 38.19 1.31
C GLU A 17 -6.63 37.54 0.27
N ASP A 18 -7.19 36.65 -0.55
CA ASP A 18 -6.41 35.88 -1.50
C ASP A 18 -6.40 36.48 -2.91
N ARG A 19 -5.22 36.89 -3.38
CA ARG A 19 -5.06 37.49 -4.72
C ARG A 19 -4.68 36.46 -5.78
N THR A 20 -4.07 35.35 -5.38
CA THR A 20 -3.59 34.27 -6.25
C THR A 20 -4.13 32.92 -5.78
N PRO A 21 -4.75 32.08 -6.62
CA PRO A 21 -5.37 30.83 -6.17
C PRO A 21 -4.48 29.95 -5.26
N SER A 22 -4.83 29.88 -3.98
CA SER A 22 -4.07 29.13 -2.96
C SER A 22 -4.87 27.99 -2.33
N LEU A 23 -6.15 27.85 -2.67
CA LEU A 23 -7.04 26.83 -2.12
C LEU A 23 -7.26 25.69 -3.13
N SER A 24 -6.92 24.48 -2.72
CA SER A 24 -7.35 23.25 -3.38
C SER A 24 -8.64 22.74 -2.76
N ILE A 25 -9.65 22.50 -3.60
CA ILE A 25 -10.91 21.84 -3.22
C ILE A 25 -10.97 20.53 -4.01
N ARG A 26 -11.10 19.42 -3.31
CA ARG A 26 -11.23 18.09 -3.90
C ARG A 26 -12.52 17.43 -3.46
N GLN A 27 -13.23 16.81 -4.38
CA GLN A 27 -14.33 15.91 -4.01
C GLN A 27 -13.77 14.64 -3.36
N GLY A 28 -14.08 14.43 -2.08
CA GLY A 28 -13.86 13.18 -1.37
C GLY A 28 -15.10 12.27 -1.44
N ASP A 29 -15.02 11.09 -0.82
CA ASP A 29 -16.06 10.06 -0.95
C ASP A 29 -17.38 10.40 -0.25
N ARG A 30 -17.33 11.28 0.76
CA ARG A 30 -18.51 11.70 1.56
C ARG A 30 -18.57 13.21 1.82
N SER A 31 -17.49 13.94 1.52
CA SER A 31 -17.36 15.37 1.80
C SER A 31 -16.35 15.98 0.84
N ILE A 32 -16.29 17.31 0.79
CA ILE A 32 -15.19 18.00 0.13
C ILE A 32 -13.97 18.01 1.06
N LEU A 33 -12.80 17.82 0.49
CA LEU A 33 -11.51 18.01 1.15
C LEU A 33 -10.96 19.36 0.70
N VAL A 34 -10.50 20.16 1.67
CA VAL A 34 -9.93 21.48 1.41
C VAL A 34 -8.49 21.53 1.88
N THR A 35 -7.64 22.23 1.14
CA THR A 35 -6.26 22.50 1.56
C THR A 35 -5.86 23.88 1.08
N CYS A 36 -5.59 24.79 2.02
CA CYS A 36 -5.07 26.12 1.71
C CYS A 36 -3.53 26.08 1.82
N PHE A 37 -2.84 26.34 0.71
CA PHE A 37 -1.37 26.37 0.69
C PHE A 37 -0.79 27.67 1.26
N ALA A 38 -1.64 28.66 1.56
CA ALA A 38 -1.24 29.90 2.24
C ALA A 38 -1.35 29.82 3.79
N GLY A 39 -1.72 28.66 4.34
CA GLY A 39 -1.63 28.38 5.79
C GLY A 39 -2.94 28.48 6.59
N CYS A 40 -4.10 28.65 5.95
CA CYS A 40 -5.37 28.62 6.68
C CYS A 40 -5.69 27.22 7.20
N ALA A 41 -6.26 27.14 8.41
CA ALA A 41 -6.81 25.90 8.93
C ALA A 41 -8.02 25.45 8.10
N SER A 42 -8.15 24.14 7.90
CA SER A 42 -9.24 23.57 7.06
C SER A 42 -10.63 23.94 7.58
N GLU A 43 -10.80 24.03 8.90
CA GLU A 43 -12.06 24.42 9.53
C GLU A 43 -12.48 25.85 9.20
N ASP A 44 -11.54 26.79 9.20
CA ASP A 44 -11.80 28.19 8.88
C ASP A 44 -12.15 28.37 7.41
N VAL A 45 -11.48 27.62 6.54
CA VAL A 45 -11.80 27.53 5.11
C VAL A 45 -13.23 27.02 4.90
N LEU A 46 -13.60 25.91 5.55
CA LEU A 46 -14.96 25.35 5.43
C LEU A 46 -16.04 26.31 5.96
N LYS A 47 -15.80 26.99 7.09
CA LYS A 47 -16.70 28.02 7.64
C LYS A 47 -16.86 29.19 6.67
N ALA A 48 -15.77 29.65 6.06
CA ALA A 48 -15.81 30.75 5.09
C ALA A 48 -16.55 30.36 3.80
N ILE A 49 -16.36 29.13 3.30
CA ILE A 49 -17.11 28.60 2.15
C ILE A 49 -18.61 28.57 2.46
N ALA A 50 -19.00 28.05 3.63
CA ALA A 50 -20.39 27.94 4.04
C ALA A 50 -21.11 29.30 4.20
N ARG A 51 -20.36 30.39 4.43
CA ARG A 51 -20.90 31.77 4.44
C ARG A 51 -21.06 32.36 3.04
N THR A 52 -20.31 31.86 2.07
CA THR A 52 -20.25 32.44 0.71
C THR A 52 -21.26 31.81 -0.23
N ILE A 53 -21.50 30.51 -0.07
CA ILE A 53 -22.47 29.75 -0.85
C ILE A 53 -23.48 29.20 0.14
N PRO A 54 -24.80 29.38 -0.06
CA PRO A 54 -25.79 28.60 0.66
C PRO A 54 -25.56 27.15 0.26
N ILE A 55 -24.79 26.40 1.06
CA ILE A 55 -24.67 24.96 0.90
C ILE A 55 -26.03 24.41 1.28
N PRO A 56 -26.82 23.82 0.37
CA PRO A 56 -28.01 23.11 0.78
C PRO A 56 -27.52 22.05 1.76
N VAL A 57 -28.03 22.08 2.99
CA VAL A 57 -27.90 20.91 3.86
C VAL A 57 -28.65 19.82 3.11
N ALA A 58 -27.91 19.00 2.38
CA ALA A 58 -28.49 17.87 1.70
C ALA A 58 -29.04 16.97 2.81
N ASP A 59 -30.36 16.95 2.95
CA ASP A 59 -31.06 15.81 3.53
C ASP A 59 -30.46 14.55 2.93
N ASN A 60 -30.25 13.48 3.73
CA ASN A 60 -29.39 12.29 3.56
C ASN A 60 -29.48 11.56 2.20
N GLY A 61 -29.38 12.32 1.13
CA GLY A 61 -29.67 12.00 -0.23
C GLY A 61 -28.35 11.68 -0.87
N HIS A 62 -28.24 10.44 -1.31
CA HIS A 62 -27.16 9.96 -2.13
C HIS A 62 -26.82 11.01 -3.20
N VAL A 63 -25.64 11.63 -3.08
CA VAL A 63 -25.06 12.40 -4.19
C VAL A 63 -24.92 11.41 -5.33
N GLU A 64 -25.72 11.61 -6.37
CA GLU A 64 -25.77 10.70 -7.50
C GLU A 64 -24.37 10.58 -8.10
N ARG A 65 -23.92 9.33 -8.10
CA ARG A 65 -22.58 8.92 -8.44
C ARG A 65 -22.34 9.33 -9.89
N VAL A 66 -21.54 10.37 -10.14
CA VAL A 66 -20.77 10.44 -11.39
C VAL A 66 -19.70 9.35 -11.29
N THR A 67 -20.14 8.09 -11.37
CA THR A 67 -19.25 6.99 -11.67
C THR A 67 -18.73 7.22 -13.06
N ARG A 68 -17.57 7.88 -13.17
CA ARG A 68 -16.61 7.31 -14.09
C ARG A 68 -16.44 5.88 -13.63
N LYS A 69 -16.73 4.91 -14.49
CA LYS A 69 -16.29 3.53 -14.34
C LYS A 69 -14.75 3.56 -14.28
N SER A 70 -14.17 3.97 -13.16
CA SER A 70 -12.76 3.73 -12.89
C SER A 70 -12.66 2.23 -12.68
N GLY A 71 -12.34 1.50 -13.75
CA GLY A 71 -11.98 0.09 -13.62
C GLY A 71 -10.96 -0.03 -12.50
N ASN A 72 -11.11 -1.02 -11.63
CA ASN A 72 -10.18 -1.30 -10.54
C ASN A 72 -8.77 -1.43 -11.13
N PRO A 73 -7.89 -0.41 -11.06
CA PRO A 73 -6.71 -0.38 -11.91
C PRO A 73 -5.69 -1.43 -11.45
N HIS A 74 -5.65 -1.71 -10.15
CA HIS A 74 -4.90 -2.83 -9.59
C HIS A 74 -5.39 -4.19 -10.13
N TRP A 75 -6.71 -4.38 -10.24
CA TRP A 75 -7.29 -5.61 -10.79
C TRP A 75 -6.98 -5.76 -12.28
N ALA A 76 -7.08 -4.68 -13.07
CA ALA A 76 -6.74 -4.70 -14.48
C ALA A 76 -5.26 -5.08 -14.70
N ILE A 77 -4.35 -4.49 -13.93
CA ILE A 77 -2.92 -4.84 -13.96
C ILE A 77 -2.71 -6.30 -13.52
N TRP A 78 -3.40 -6.74 -12.46
CA TRP A 78 -3.31 -8.12 -11.98
C TRP A 78 -3.74 -9.14 -13.04
N GLN A 79 -4.84 -8.86 -13.76
CA GLN A 79 -5.36 -9.72 -14.82
C GLN A 79 -4.44 -9.75 -16.04
N ALA A 80 -3.85 -8.61 -16.40
CA ALA A 80 -2.90 -8.50 -17.50
C ALA A 80 -1.51 -9.08 -17.17
N ALA A 81 -1.20 -9.32 -15.90
CA ALA A 81 0.06 -9.90 -15.47
C ALA A 81 0.13 -11.40 -15.79
N GLN A 82 1.29 -11.87 -16.23
CA GLN A 82 1.56 -13.26 -16.59
C GLN A 82 2.26 -14.01 -15.44
N PRO A 83 2.34 -15.36 -15.50
CA PRO A 83 3.17 -16.13 -14.58
C PRO A 83 4.61 -15.63 -14.54
N VAL A 84 5.29 -15.85 -13.41
CA VAL A 84 6.65 -15.34 -13.21
C VAL A 84 7.71 -16.14 -13.97
N ALA A 85 7.49 -17.44 -14.19
CA ALA A 85 8.45 -18.33 -14.84
C ALA A 85 8.86 -17.85 -16.24
N GLY A 86 10.16 -17.88 -16.54
CA GLY A 86 10.73 -17.42 -17.80
C GLY A 86 10.69 -15.90 -18.01
N THR A 87 10.53 -15.11 -16.95
CA THR A 87 10.42 -13.64 -17.03
C THR A 87 11.53 -12.92 -16.26
N LEU A 88 11.62 -11.60 -16.45
CA LEU A 88 12.49 -10.74 -15.63
C LEU A 88 12.12 -10.82 -14.13
N GLY A 89 10.85 -11.09 -13.81
CA GLY A 89 10.40 -11.30 -12.43
C GLY A 89 11.04 -12.54 -11.79
N GLU A 90 11.24 -13.62 -12.55
CA GLU A 90 11.91 -14.82 -12.07
C GLU A 90 13.38 -14.53 -11.77
N ARG A 91 14.07 -13.82 -12.67
CA ARG A 91 15.45 -13.36 -12.44
C ARG A 91 15.56 -12.46 -11.20
N TYR A 92 14.60 -11.57 -10.99
CA TYR A 92 14.56 -10.76 -9.76
C TYR A 92 14.45 -11.63 -8.51
N LEU A 93 13.48 -12.55 -8.47
CA LEU A 93 13.26 -13.41 -7.30
C LEU A 93 14.45 -14.34 -7.05
N PHE A 94 14.92 -15.04 -8.08
CA PHE A 94 15.94 -16.06 -7.95
C PHE A 94 17.37 -15.48 -7.94
N GLU A 95 17.77 -14.78 -9.00
CA GLU A 95 19.15 -14.29 -9.14
C GLU A 95 19.42 -13.10 -8.22
N THR A 96 18.46 -12.17 -8.10
CA THR A 96 18.66 -10.91 -7.34
C THR A 96 18.27 -11.02 -5.89
N ARG A 97 17.30 -11.89 -5.53
CA ARG A 97 16.78 -12.02 -4.15
C ARG A 97 16.96 -13.40 -3.52
N ARG A 98 17.46 -14.40 -4.26
CA ARG A 98 17.69 -15.78 -3.79
C ARG A 98 16.44 -16.44 -3.18
N LEU A 99 15.26 -16.02 -3.65
CA LEU A 99 13.97 -16.60 -3.31
C LEU A 99 13.70 -17.74 -4.30
N THR A 100 13.65 -18.96 -3.78
CA THR A 100 13.58 -20.22 -4.53
C THR A 100 12.28 -20.99 -4.27
N ASN A 101 11.62 -20.74 -3.13
CA ASN A 101 10.34 -21.35 -2.84
C ASN A 101 9.25 -20.84 -3.79
N PRO A 102 8.23 -21.67 -4.11
CA PRO A 102 7.03 -21.21 -4.80
C PRO A 102 6.37 -20.06 -4.03
N LEU A 103 5.98 -19.00 -4.73
CA LEU A 103 5.39 -17.81 -4.14
C LEU A 103 3.95 -17.63 -4.64
N ASN A 104 3.02 -17.67 -3.70
CA ASN A 104 1.60 -17.42 -3.96
C ASN A 104 1.36 -15.95 -4.31
N HIS A 105 0.35 -15.67 -5.12
CA HIS A 105 -0.06 -14.30 -5.42
C HIS A 105 1.07 -13.37 -5.93
N VAL A 106 2.00 -13.92 -6.70
CA VAL A 106 3.03 -13.14 -7.41
C VAL A 106 2.89 -13.37 -8.91
N ARG A 107 2.90 -12.29 -9.68
CA ARG A 107 2.81 -12.29 -11.15
C ARG A 107 3.85 -11.32 -11.72
N PHE A 108 4.05 -11.34 -13.04
CA PHE A 108 4.93 -10.41 -13.73
C PHE A 108 4.18 -9.61 -14.79
N HIS A 109 4.47 -8.32 -14.92
CA HIS A 109 3.88 -7.47 -15.96
C HIS A 109 4.99 -6.78 -16.75
N PRO A 110 5.21 -7.11 -18.05
CA PRO A 110 6.36 -6.62 -18.82
C PRO A 110 6.31 -5.13 -19.14
N ARG A 111 5.12 -4.52 -19.15
CA ARG A 111 4.89 -3.10 -19.43
C ARG A 111 3.95 -2.46 -18.41
N CYS A 112 4.29 -2.55 -17.12
CA CYS A 112 3.42 -2.09 -16.05
C CYS A 112 3.36 -0.55 -16.02
N PRO A 113 2.16 0.07 -15.95
CA PRO A 113 2.06 1.53 -15.87
C PRO A 113 2.61 2.05 -14.54
N ARG A 114 3.41 3.11 -14.61
CA ARG A 114 3.93 3.90 -13.49
C ARG A 114 3.50 5.35 -13.67
N GLY A 115 2.86 5.92 -12.66
CA GLY A 115 2.24 7.25 -12.76
C GLY A 115 0.82 7.20 -13.35
N ALA A 116 0.31 8.35 -13.80
CA ALA A 116 -1.06 8.50 -14.30
C ALA A 116 -1.13 9.47 -15.49
N GLY A 117 -2.13 9.26 -16.35
CA GLY A 117 -2.40 10.13 -17.51
C GLY A 117 -1.26 10.15 -18.53
N ASN A 118 -1.03 11.30 -19.15
CA ASN A 118 -0.03 11.47 -20.22
C ASN A 118 1.42 11.37 -19.74
N SER A 119 1.65 11.38 -18.43
CA SER A 119 2.97 11.22 -17.82
C SER A 119 3.26 9.77 -17.40
N ALA A 120 2.37 8.83 -17.70
CA ALA A 120 2.57 7.43 -17.35
C ALA A 120 3.72 6.82 -18.16
N THR A 121 4.72 6.28 -17.46
CA THR A 121 5.75 5.42 -18.06
C THR A 121 5.32 3.96 -17.96
N PHE A 122 5.90 3.10 -18.79
CA PHE A 122 5.62 1.67 -18.81
C PHE A 122 6.91 0.90 -18.63
N GLU A 123 7.04 0.22 -17.50
CA GLU A 123 8.27 -0.45 -17.05
C GLU A 123 7.93 -1.89 -16.63
N PRO A 124 8.84 -2.85 -16.79
CA PRO A 124 8.62 -4.20 -16.30
C PRO A 124 8.50 -4.20 -14.77
N ALA A 125 7.56 -4.97 -14.23
CA ALA A 125 7.36 -5.03 -12.79
C ALA A 125 6.95 -6.42 -12.31
N LEU A 126 7.47 -6.82 -11.17
CA LEU A 126 6.87 -7.89 -10.36
C LEU A 126 5.62 -7.31 -9.69
N ILE A 127 4.53 -8.07 -9.76
CA ILE A 127 3.23 -7.71 -9.21
C ILE A 127 2.95 -8.62 -8.02
N VAL A 128 2.95 -8.05 -6.82
CA VAL A 128 2.67 -8.77 -5.58
C VAL A 128 1.24 -8.44 -5.14
N GLY A 129 0.38 -9.46 -5.07
CA GLY A 129 -1.03 -9.30 -4.75
C GLY A 129 -1.28 -9.15 -3.25
N MET A 130 -2.03 -8.13 -2.86
CA MET A 130 -2.46 -7.92 -1.48
C MET A 130 -3.95 -8.27 -1.34
N HIS A 131 -4.25 -9.16 -0.40
CA HIS A 131 -5.58 -9.69 -0.15
C HIS A 131 -6.12 -9.25 1.20
N LEU A 132 -7.43 -9.04 1.23
CA LEU A 132 -8.23 -8.97 2.45
C LEU A 132 -9.25 -10.10 2.38
N GLY A 133 -9.05 -11.14 3.20
CA GLY A 133 -9.73 -12.42 3.00
C GLY A 133 -9.38 -13.00 1.62
N ASN A 134 -10.37 -13.45 0.86
CA ASN A 134 -10.17 -14.01 -0.47
C ASN A 134 -10.13 -12.97 -1.60
N ARG A 135 -10.21 -11.68 -1.29
CA ARG A 135 -10.35 -10.62 -2.28
C ARG A 135 -9.04 -9.88 -2.46
N LEU A 136 -8.54 -9.82 -3.70
CA LEU A 136 -7.47 -8.91 -4.09
C LEU A 136 -7.98 -7.46 -3.99
N THR A 137 -7.40 -6.66 -3.11
CA THR A 137 -7.79 -5.24 -2.91
C THR A 137 -6.71 -4.25 -3.30
N ALA A 138 -5.46 -4.69 -3.35
CA ALA A 138 -4.33 -3.90 -3.79
C ALA A 138 -3.25 -4.78 -4.43
N ILE A 139 -2.32 -4.14 -5.12
CA ILE A 139 -1.09 -4.76 -5.59
C ILE A 139 0.09 -3.88 -5.18
N GLN A 140 1.23 -4.48 -4.87
CA GLN A 140 2.51 -3.80 -4.90
C GLN A 140 3.15 -4.07 -6.26
N ARG A 141 3.56 -3.00 -6.95
CA ARG A 141 4.35 -3.06 -8.18
C ARG A 141 5.80 -2.83 -7.80
N ILE A 142 6.64 -3.84 -7.98
CA ILE A 142 8.09 -3.75 -7.82
C ILE A 142 8.64 -3.59 -9.23
N PHE A 143 8.92 -2.35 -9.62
CA PHE A 143 9.48 -2.03 -10.92
C PHE A 143 10.94 -2.47 -10.99
N LEU A 144 11.32 -3.04 -12.12
CA LEU A 144 12.62 -3.68 -12.32
C LEU A 144 13.37 -2.97 -13.45
N ASP A 145 14.68 -2.86 -13.28
CA ASP A 145 15.58 -2.49 -14.37
C ASP A 145 15.63 -3.65 -15.38
N ALA A 146 15.40 -3.35 -16.66
CA ALA A 146 15.27 -4.37 -17.70
C ALA A 146 16.56 -5.19 -17.95
N THR A 147 17.73 -4.64 -17.58
CA THR A 147 19.03 -5.27 -17.82
C THR A 147 19.48 -6.08 -16.62
N THR A 148 19.50 -5.43 -15.45
CA THR A 148 20.05 -5.96 -14.20
C THR A 148 19.04 -6.73 -13.36
N ALA A 149 17.74 -6.67 -13.72
CA ALA A 149 16.62 -7.20 -12.94
C ALA A 149 16.50 -6.60 -11.53
N ARG A 150 17.30 -5.58 -11.17
CA ARG A 150 17.26 -4.93 -9.85
C ARG A 150 16.01 -4.08 -9.69
N CYS A 151 15.48 -4.03 -8.48
CA CYS A 151 14.35 -3.17 -8.12
C CYS A 151 14.74 -1.68 -8.27
N THR A 152 13.92 -0.91 -9.00
CA THR A 152 14.08 0.53 -9.19
C THR A 152 13.05 1.34 -8.40
N ALA A 153 11.88 0.76 -8.10
CA ALA A 153 10.85 1.36 -7.26
C ALA A 153 9.83 0.33 -6.77
N LYS A 154 9.25 0.56 -5.59
CA LYS A 154 8.11 -0.21 -5.07
C LYS A 154 6.92 0.72 -4.87
N ILE A 155 5.80 0.46 -5.53
CA ILE A 155 4.60 1.32 -5.46
C ILE A 155 3.33 0.49 -5.31
N VAL A 156 2.60 0.75 -4.22
CA VAL A 156 1.29 0.14 -3.96
C VAL A 156 0.20 0.86 -4.76
N LEU A 157 -0.75 0.10 -5.28
CA LEU A 157 -1.94 0.59 -5.99
C LEU A 157 -3.17 -0.19 -5.50
N GLY A 158 -4.24 0.54 -5.12
CA GLY A 158 -5.49 -0.04 -4.62
C GLY A 158 -5.72 0.24 -3.14
N GLN A 159 -6.66 -0.50 -2.55
CA GLN A 159 -7.05 -0.39 -1.14
C GLN A 159 -6.19 -1.33 -0.29
N SER A 160 -5.12 -0.79 0.29
CA SER A 160 -4.13 -1.59 1.04
C SER A 160 -4.39 -1.68 2.55
N ILE A 161 -5.30 -0.87 3.10
CA ILE A 161 -5.61 -0.91 4.54
C ILE A 161 -6.28 -2.26 4.85
N GLY A 162 -5.79 -2.98 5.86
CA GLY A 162 -6.29 -4.32 6.18
C GLY A 162 -5.68 -5.45 5.35
N ALA A 163 -5.11 -5.14 4.18
CA ALA A 163 -4.66 -6.15 3.24
C ALA A 163 -3.16 -6.46 3.41
N ALA A 164 -2.79 -7.69 3.09
CA ALA A 164 -1.41 -8.15 3.07
C ALA A 164 -1.16 -9.04 1.86
N TRP A 165 0.10 -9.19 1.45
CA TRP A 165 0.47 -10.40 0.71
C TRP A 165 0.46 -11.57 1.67
N THR A 166 -0.17 -12.67 1.27
CA THR A 166 -0.47 -13.81 2.15
C THR A 166 0.15 -15.10 1.61
N ASN A 167 0.74 -15.85 2.53
CA ASN A 167 0.99 -17.28 2.41
C ASN A 167 -0.07 -18.07 3.19
N ASP A 168 0.03 -19.39 3.17
CA ASP A 168 -0.84 -20.29 3.93
C ASP A 168 -0.81 -19.99 5.44
N ILE A 169 -1.71 -20.60 6.19
CA ILE A 169 -1.74 -20.53 7.65
C ILE A 169 -1.49 -21.93 8.18
N VAL A 170 -0.51 -22.07 9.08
CA VAL A 170 -0.15 -23.35 9.68
C VAL A 170 -0.28 -23.24 11.19
N GLY A 171 -1.12 -24.09 11.80
CA GLY A 171 -1.33 -24.11 13.25
C GLY A 171 -1.85 -22.79 13.83
N GLY A 172 -2.63 -22.02 13.06
CA GLY A 172 -3.15 -20.70 13.46
C GLY A 172 -2.08 -19.64 13.71
N LYS A 173 -0.87 -19.84 13.17
CA LYS A 173 0.28 -18.97 13.33
C LYS A 173 0.75 -18.44 11.99
N VAL A 174 1.13 -17.16 11.98
CA VAL A 174 1.65 -16.45 10.81
C VAL A 174 2.71 -15.45 11.26
N ALA A 175 3.81 -15.37 10.53
CA ALA A 175 4.77 -14.29 10.68
C ALA A 175 4.35 -13.07 9.83
N LEU A 176 4.69 -11.85 10.26
CA LEU A 176 4.32 -10.63 9.57
C LEU A 176 5.53 -9.71 9.45
N ALA A 177 5.89 -9.41 8.20
CA ALA A 177 6.93 -8.45 7.86
C ALA A 177 6.35 -7.17 7.21
N GLU A 178 7.19 -6.15 7.12
CA GLU A 178 6.92 -4.95 6.33
C GLU A 178 7.02 -5.23 4.83
N GLY A 179 8.09 -5.89 4.43
CA GLY A 179 8.44 -6.16 3.04
C GLY A 179 8.02 -7.55 2.57
N PHE A 180 7.64 -7.65 1.30
CA PHE A 180 7.38 -8.91 0.61
C PHE A 180 8.59 -9.85 0.67
N GLU A 181 9.78 -9.33 0.36
CA GLU A 181 10.99 -10.15 0.27
C GLU A 181 11.44 -10.66 1.64
N THR A 182 11.30 -9.84 2.69
CA THR A 182 11.57 -10.22 4.09
C THR A 182 10.66 -11.38 4.52
N ALA A 183 9.35 -11.27 4.25
CA ALA A 183 8.39 -12.35 4.54
C ALA A 183 8.73 -13.63 3.76
N ALA A 184 8.96 -13.51 2.45
CA ALA A 184 9.30 -14.65 1.61
C ALA A 184 10.60 -15.35 2.05
N ALA A 185 11.62 -14.57 2.41
CA ALA A 185 12.89 -15.09 2.91
C ALA A 185 12.72 -15.82 4.25
N PHE A 186 11.94 -15.25 5.17
CA PHE A 186 11.66 -15.88 6.46
C PHE A 186 10.96 -17.23 6.29
N THR A 187 9.94 -17.31 5.42
CA THR A 187 9.29 -18.59 5.12
C THR A 187 10.26 -19.59 4.52
N GLN A 188 11.16 -19.17 3.63
CA GLN A 188 12.18 -20.06 3.06
C GLN A 188 13.18 -20.58 4.09
N LEU A 189 13.58 -19.76 5.06
CA LEU A 189 14.58 -20.11 6.06
C LEU A 189 14.02 -20.93 7.23
N HIS A 190 12.75 -20.70 7.58
CA HIS A 190 12.17 -21.23 8.81
C HIS A 190 10.99 -22.18 8.62
N ASP A 191 10.50 -22.34 7.38
CA ASP A 191 9.29 -23.13 7.07
C ASP A 191 8.05 -22.66 7.87
N ILE A 192 7.99 -21.36 8.17
CA ILE A 192 6.88 -20.70 8.84
C ILE A 192 6.21 -19.74 7.85
N PRO A 193 4.90 -19.85 7.59
CA PRO A 193 4.23 -18.93 6.68
C PRO A 193 4.31 -17.48 7.15
N ALA A 194 4.79 -16.61 6.27
CA ALA A 194 4.92 -15.20 6.52
C ALA A 194 4.10 -14.37 5.54
N TRP A 195 3.55 -13.27 6.05
CA TRP A 195 2.76 -12.28 5.31
C TRP A 195 3.52 -10.97 5.25
N ALA A 196 3.16 -10.11 4.29
CA ALA A 196 3.75 -8.79 4.15
C ALA A 196 2.70 -7.67 4.10
N SER A 197 2.84 -6.70 4.99
CA SER A 197 1.96 -5.52 5.09
C SER A 197 2.23 -4.45 4.02
N MET A 198 3.36 -4.56 3.31
CA MET A 198 3.87 -3.59 2.35
C MET A 198 4.19 -2.22 2.97
N GLY A 199 4.85 -2.24 4.14
CA GLY A 199 5.50 -1.10 4.78
C GLY A 199 5.11 -0.84 6.25
N ALA A 200 6.06 -0.38 7.05
CA ALA A 200 5.97 -0.05 8.49
C ALA A 200 4.61 0.46 8.97
N ARG A 201 4.11 1.54 8.34
CA ARG A 201 2.86 2.19 8.77
C ARG A 201 1.62 1.29 8.63
N ARG A 202 1.67 0.29 7.76
CA ARG A 202 0.61 -0.70 7.54
C ARG A 202 0.79 -1.95 8.40
N LEU A 203 1.96 -2.17 8.99
CA LEU A 203 2.24 -3.31 9.85
C LEU A 203 1.20 -3.52 10.97
N PRO A 204 0.67 -2.49 11.68
CA PRO A 204 -0.37 -2.68 12.69
C PRO A 204 -1.81 -2.79 12.14
N GLN A 205 -1.99 -2.73 10.81
CA GLN A 205 -3.31 -2.61 10.18
C GLN A 205 -3.76 -3.88 9.47
N VAL A 206 -2.93 -4.94 9.43
CA VAL A 206 -3.26 -6.18 8.71
C VAL A 206 -4.42 -6.88 9.44
N ARG A 207 -5.39 -7.33 8.66
CA ARG A 207 -6.53 -8.10 9.18
C ARG A 207 -6.29 -9.57 8.89
N PHE A 208 -6.29 -10.36 9.96
CA PHE A 208 -6.15 -11.80 9.88
C PHE A 208 -7.53 -12.48 9.84
N PRO A 209 -7.66 -13.64 9.18
CA PRO A 209 -8.84 -14.47 9.29
C PRO A 209 -8.95 -15.05 10.71
N PRO A 210 -10.15 -15.51 11.12
CA PRO A 210 -10.40 -15.98 12.50
C PRO A 210 -9.54 -17.16 12.98
N GLU A 211 -8.99 -17.91 12.03
CA GLU A 211 -8.12 -19.07 12.28
C GLU A 211 -6.71 -18.68 12.74
N VAL A 212 -6.30 -17.41 12.57
CA VAL A 212 -5.04 -16.90 13.13
C VAL A 212 -5.26 -16.46 14.57
N HIS A 213 -4.40 -16.95 15.47
CA HIS A 213 -4.36 -16.52 16.87
C HIS A 213 -2.96 -16.08 17.32
N THR A 214 -1.91 -16.41 16.56
CA THR A 214 -0.53 -16.04 16.87
C THR A 214 0.13 -15.29 15.70
N VAL A 215 0.71 -14.13 15.99
CA VAL A 215 1.45 -13.30 15.03
C VAL A 215 2.91 -13.20 15.45
N ILE A 216 3.85 -13.61 14.60
CA ILE A 216 5.28 -13.36 14.80
C ILE A 216 5.66 -12.07 14.07
N LEU A 217 6.14 -11.06 14.78
CA LEU A 217 6.59 -9.81 14.15
C LEU A 217 8.04 -9.96 13.64
N LEU A 218 8.22 -9.67 12.35
CA LEU A 218 9.49 -9.71 11.63
C LEU A 218 9.94 -8.28 11.33
N ARG A 219 10.31 -7.54 12.36
CA ARG A 219 10.78 -6.16 12.18
C ARG A 219 12.12 -6.10 11.47
N ASP A 220 12.34 -5.01 10.76
CA ASP A 220 13.67 -4.65 10.26
C ASP A 220 14.54 -4.14 11.44
N ASN A 221 15.86 -4.24 11.33
CA ASN A 221 16.85 -3.81 12.32
C ASN A 221 17.19 -2.33 12.17
N ASP A 222 16.16 -1.49 12.11
CA ASP A 222 16.27 -0.03 12.07
C ASP A 222 15.23 0.63 13.00
N PRO A 223 15.35 1.96 13.27
CA PRO A 223 14.42 2.66 14.15
C PRO A 223 12.97 2.72 13.65
N GLU A 224 12.73 2.65 12.33
CA GLU A 224 11.36 2.63 11.78
C GLU A 224 10.71 1.27 12.06
N GLY A 225 11.47 0.18 11.87
CA GLY A 225 11.06 -1.19 12.17
C GLY A 225 10.74 -1.40 13.65
N GLU A 226 11.57 -0.88 14.56
CA GLU A 226 11.30 -0.92 16.01
C GLU A 226 10.00 -0.18 16.37
N ALA A 227 9.81 1.02 15.83
CA ALA A 227 8.59 1.79 16.06
C ALA A 227 7.34 1.14 15.44
N ALA A 228 7.49 0.46 14.30
CA ALA A 228 6.42 -0.28 13.64
C ALA A 228 6.03 -1.53 14.43
N GLU A 229 7.03 -2.28 14.92
CA GLU A 229 6.83 -3.46 15.77
C GLU A 229 6.05 -3.11 17.03
N HIS A 230 6.45 -2.07 17.76
CA HIS A 230 5.78 -1.67 19.00
C HIS A 230 4.31 -1.29 18.77
N LYS A 231 4.02 -0.61 17.65
CA LYS A 231 2.63 -0.29 17.26
C LYS A 231 1.84 -1.53 16.88
N ALA A 232 2.45 -2.48 16.16
CA ALA A 232 1.83 -3.73 15.75
C ALA A 232 1.55 -4.63 16.95
N GLU A 233 2.52 -4.78 17.86
CA GLU A 233 2.38 -5.52 19.11
C GLU A 233 1.22 -4.98 19.96
N PHE A 234 1.18 -3.66 20.17
CA PHE A 234 0.08 -3.03 20.90
C PHE A 234 -1.28 -3.28 20.23
N ALA A 235 -1.36 -3.10 18.91
CA ALA A 235 -2.59 -3.29 18.15
C ALA A 235 -3.09 -4.74 18.18
N TYR A 236 -2.19 -5.71 18.01
CA TYR A 236 -2.56 -7.13 17.93
C TYR A 236 -2.84 -7.73 19.31
N ARG A 237 -2.08 -7.37 20.36
CA ARG A 237 -2.44 -7.79 21.72
C ARG A 237 -3.78 -7.24 22.17
N THR A 238 -4.11 -5.99 21.83
CA THR A 238 -5.42 -5.39 22.12
C THR A 238 -6.57 -6.13 21.41
N GLN A 239 -6.28 -6.74 20.26
CA GLN A 239 -7.23 -7.57 19.50
C GLN A 239 -7.26 -9.03 19.98
N GLY A 240 -6.45 -9.40 20.98
CA GLY A 240 -6.44 -10.75 21.58
C GLY A 240 -5.48 -11.75 20.92
N PHE A 241 -4.62 -11.32 20.00
CA PHE A 241 -3.60 -12.19 19.42
C PHE A 241 -2.44 -12.43 20.41
N ALA A 242 -1.89 -13.64 20.41
CA ALA A 242 -0.56 -13.88 20.93
C ALA A 242 0.46 -13.24 19.97
N VAL A 243 1.39 -12.45 20.52
CA VAL A 243 2.44 -11.78 19.72
C VAL A 243 3.80 -12.31 20.14
N GLU A 244 4.52 -12.84 19.16
CA GLU A 244 5.92 -13.26 19.25
C GLU A 244 6.80 -12.34 18.40
N HIS A 245 8.11 -12.36 18.65
CA HIS A 245 9.07 -11.51 17.96
C HIS A 245 10.20 -12.37 17.39
N ALA A 246 10.55 -12.15 16.13
CA ALA A 246 11.68 -12.79 15.49
C ALA A 246 12.44 -11.75 14.65
N PRO A 247 13.17 -10.82 15.29
CA PRO A 247 14.05 -9.91 14.55
C PRO A 247 15.18 -10.70 13.88
N PRO A 248 15.69 -10.23 12.74
CA PRO A 248 16.84 -10.85 12.09
C PRO A 248 18.10 -10.68 12.98
N PRO A 249 19.12 -11.56 12.81
CA PRO A 249 20.41 -11.40 13.45
C PRO A 249 21.00 -10.00 13.27
N THR A 250 21.80 -9.54 14.23
CA THR A 250 22.31 -8.15 14.30
C THR A 250 23.17 -7.71 13.12
N HIS A 251 23.70 -8.65 12.33
CA HIS A 251 24.50 -8.38 11.14
C HIS A 251 23.66 -8.21 9.86
N ALA A 252 22.34 -8.40 9.94
CA ALA A 252 21.39 -8.21 8.85
C ALA A 252 20.39 -7.11 9.18
N ASN A 253 20.02 -6.32 8.16
CA ASN A 253 18.96 -5.32 8.33
C ASN A 253 17.59 -5.99 8.32
N ASP A 254 17.35 -6.93 7.42
CA ASP A 254 16.10 -7.68 7.33
C ASP A 254 16.36 -9.20 7.13
N TRP A 255 15.30 -10.02 7.15
CA TRP A 255 15.42 -11.46 6.85
C TRP A 255 15.81 -11.77 5.40
N ALA A 256 15.62 -10.84 4.45
CA ALA A 256 16.05 -11.05 3.07
C ALA A 256 17.58 -10.97 2.93
N ASP A 257 18.27 -10.17 3.76
CA ASP A 257 19.73 -10.12 3.81
C ASP A 257 20.36 -11.47 4.20
N GLN A 258 19.66 -12.27 5.02
CA GLN A 258 20.11 -13.61 5.45
C GLN A 258 20.33 -14.59 4.28
N LEU A 259 19.67 -14.38 3.14
CA LEU A 259 19.86 -15.23 1.97
C LEU A 259 21.19 -15.02 1.26
N PHE A 260 21.90 -13.93 1.57
CA PHE A 260 23.16 -13.54 0.92
C PHE A 260 24.42 -13.91 1.71
N MET A 261 24.25 -14.45 2.91
CA MET A 261 25.35 -14.85 3.79
C MET A 261 25.78 -16.30 3.60
#